data_AF-A0A2M7BN86-F1
#
_entry.id   AF-A0A2M7BN86-F1
#
_cell.length_a   1.000
_cell.length_b   1.000
_cell.length_c   1.000
_cell.angle_alpha   90.00
_cell.angle_beta   90.00
_cell.angle_gamma   90.00
#
_symmetry.space_group_name_H-M   'P 1'
#
loop_
_entity.id
_entity.type
_entity.pdbx_description
1 polymer ?
#
loop_
_entity_poly.entity_id
_entity_poly.type
_entity_poly.pdbx_seq_one_letter_code
_entity_poly.pdbx_strand_id
1 'polypeptide(L)'
;MIKIGGNKFEKVFIPLVLEDRYFLVEEQDGNDVWSVITLSEGKPIVEILRNKPQENPITVSDTNPTGIIAVADPKRGQFIYKLRPGSKNSSIFGKINGKETEIKITDREIRIGTNVFQNNMITGFAVGISVDKNGGIALGSALPPELQKLIST
;
A
#
# COMPACT_ATOMS: atom_id res chain seq x y z
N MET A 1 13.80 6.85 7.02
CA MET A 1 13.86 6.91 5.54
C MET A 1 13.42 5.55 5.03
N ILE A 2 12.44 5.52 4.13
CA ILE A 2 11.95 4.30 3.49
C ILE A 2 12.63 4.15 2.13
N LYS A 3 13.03 2.92 1.77
CA LYS A 3 13.61 2.60 0.46
C LYS A 3 12.83 1.45 -0.16
N ILE A 4 12.07 1.73 -1.22
CA ILE A 4 11.30 0.71 -1.94
C ILE A 4 11.32 1.00 -3.43
N GLY A 5 11.35 -0.04 -4.27
CA GLY A 5 11.24 0.15 -5.72
C GLY A 5 12.35 1.03 -6.31
N GLY A 6 13.57 0.99 -5.78
CA GLY A 6 14.67 1.88 -6.18
C GLY A 6 14.44 3.37 -5.88
N ASN A 7 13.39 3.74 -5.14
CA ASN A 7 13.08 5.11 -4.75
C ASN A 7 13.39 5.32 -3.26
N LYS A 8 13.70 6.57 -2.90
CA LYS A 8 13.93 6.99 -1.51
C LYS A 8 12.81 7.92 -1.07
N PHE A 9 12.24 7.61 0.10
CA PHE A 9 11.16 8.38 0.71
C PHE A 9 11.65 8.90 2.07
N GLU A 10 11.86 10.20 2.17
CA GLU A 10 12.42 10.87 3.35
C GLU A 10 11.37 11.79 3.99
N LYS A 11 11.16 11.69 5.31
CA LYS A 11 10.04 12.37 6.00
C LYS A 11 8.67 12.06 5.38
N VAL A 12 8.55 10.86 4.79
CA VAL A 12 7.33 10.28 4.25
C VAL A 12 6.95 9.10 5.13
N PHE A 13 5.69 9.04 5.54
CA PHE A 13 5.16 7.97 6.39
C PHE A 13 4.53 6.86 5.58
N ILE A 14 3.79 7.23 4.53
CA ILE A 14 3.05 6.28 3.68
C ILE A 14 3.63 6.36 2.26
N PRO A 15 4.53 5.46 1.86
CA PRO A 15 5.18 5.56 0.55
C PRO A 15 4.22 5.32 -0.61
N LEU A 16 3.15 4.54 -0.40
CA LEU A 16 2.20 4.20 -1.45
C LEU A 16 0.75 4.17 -0.93
N VAL A 17 -0.15 4.77 -1.70
CA VAL A 17 -1.60 4.70 -1.51
C VAL A 17 -2.24 4.18 -2.80
N LEU A 18 -3.17 3.25 -2.65
CA LEU A 18 -4.06 2.81 -3.73
C LEU A 18 -5.51 3.01 -3.29
N GLU A 19 -6.21 3.91 -3.96
CA GLU A 19 -7.53 4.41 -3.59
C GLU A 19 -7.54 4.94 -2.14
N ASP A 20 -8.10 4.19 -1.21
CA ASP A 20 -8.24 4.48 0.21
C ASP A 20 -7.45 3.48 1.09
N ARG A 21 -6.53 2.74 0.47
CA ARG A 21 -5.63 1.79 1.12
C ARG A 21 -4.23 2.38 1.23
N TYR A 22 -3.76 2.48 2.45
CA TYR A 22 -2.50 3.10 2.83
C TYR A 22 -1.48 2.00 3.10
N PHE A 23 -0.49 1.85 2.22
CA PHE A 23 0.52 0.81 2.30
C PHE A 23 1.76 1.36 3.00
N LEU A 24 1.98 0.89 4.22
CA LEU A 24 3.17 1.16 5.01
C LEU A 24 4.17 0.03 4.79
N VAL A 25 5.45 0.38 4.83
CA VAL A 25 6.53 -0.59 4.68
C VAL A 25 7.62 -0.33 5.71
N GLU A 26 8.05 -1.42 6.35
CA GLU A 26 9.16 -1.48 7.28
C GLU A 26 10.22 -2.42 6.71
N GLU A 27 11.49 -2.17 7.00
CA GLU A 27 12.54 -3.16 6.74
C GLU A 27 12.72 -4.02 8.01
N GLN A 28 12.57 -5.34 7.87
CA GLN A 28 12.83 -6.30 8.94
C GLN A 28 13.70 -7.43 8.40
N ASP A 29 14.86 -7.63 9.02
CA ASP A 29 15.83 -8.68 8.63
C ASP A 29 16.17 -8.66 7.12
N GLY A 30 16.28 -7.46 6.55
CA GLY A 30 16.58 -7.24 5.13
C GLY A 30 15.42 -7.51 4.17
N ASN A 31 14.19 -7.67 4.68
CA ASN A 31 12.98 -7.87 3.90
C ASN A 31 11.96 -6.76 4.12
N ASP A 32 11.21 -6.44 3.06
CA ASP A 32 10.08 -5.52 3.14
C ASP A 32 8.91 -6.19 3.87
N VAL A 33 8.45 -5.54 4.92
CA VAL A 33 7.32 -5.96 5.74
C VAL A 33 6.22 -4.93 5.61
N TRP A 34 5.07 -5.36 5.11
CA TRP A 34 3.98 -4.47 4.73
C TRP A 34 2.88 -4.46 5.78
N SER A 35 2.36 -3.27 6.06
CA SER A 35 1.10 -3.10 6.76
C SER A 35 0.15 -2.27 5.90
N VAL A 36 -1.14 -2.58 5.97
CA VAL A 36 -2.17 -1.87 5.19
C VAL A 36 -3.25 -1.38 6.12
N ILE A 37 -3.50 -0.08 6.05
CA ILE A 37 -4.54 0.62 6.80
C ILE A 37 -5.57 1.13 5.80
N THR A 38 -6.83 1.15 6.22
CA THR A 38 -7.91 1.88 5.57
C THR A 38 -8.67 2.72 6.59
N LEU A 39 -9.63 3.53 6.15
CA LEU A 39 -10.51 4.30 7.00
C LEU A 39 -11.94 3.79 6.88
N SER A 40 -12.59 3.56 8.03
CA SER A 40 -14.02 3.29 8.11
C SER A 40 -14.65 4.23 9.12
N GLU A 41 -15.65 5.01 8.70
CA GLU A 41 -16.33 5.99 9.57
C GLU A 41 -15.34 6.93 10.30
N GLY A 42 -14.28 7.33 9.60
CA GLY A 42 -13.24 8.20 10.14
C GLY A 42 -12.27 7.53 11.14
N LYS A 43 -12.31 6.20 11.27
CA LYS A 43 -11.42 5.43 12.14
C LYS A 43 -10.44 4.59 11.33
N PRO A 44 -9.15 4.53 11.71
CA PRO A 44 -8.19 3.63 11.10
C PRO A 44 -8.55 2.18 11.39
N ILE A 45 -8.59 1.38 10.33
CA ILE A 45 -8.75 -0.07 10.39
C ILE A 45 -7.49 -0.69 9.80
N VAL A 46 -6.85 -1.56 10.57
CA VAL A 46 -5.70 -2.34 10.10
C VAL A 46 -6.24 -3.59 9.41
N GLU A 47 -5.92 -3.75 8.12
CA GLU A 47 -6.29 -4.93 7.33
C GLU A 47 -5.15 -5.95 7.29
N ILE A 48 -3.91 -5.45 7.22
CA ILE A 48 -2.69 -6.25 7.22
C ILE A 48 -1.72 -5.60 8.20
N LEU A 49 -1.16 -6.37 9.12
CA LEU A 49 -0.11 -5.94 10.02
C LEU A 49 1.11 -6.83 9.80
N ARG A 50 2.21 -6.25 9.32
CA ARG A 50 3.47 -6.95 9.08
C ARG A 50 3.31 -8.27 8.30
N ASN A 51 2.74 -8.17 7.11
CA ASN A 51 2.42 -9.30 6.22
C ASN A 51 1.44 -10.33 6.81
N LYS A 52 0.69 -9.98 7.87
CA LYS A 52 -0.33 -10.85 8.46
C LYS A 52 -1.72 -10.23 8.33
N PRO A 53 -2.69 -10.93 7.70
CA PRO A 53 -4.11 -10.59 7.76
C PRO A 53 -4.56 -10.26 9.18
N GLN A 54 -5.37 -9.23 9.34
CA GLN A 54 -5.97 -8.86 10.63
C GLN A 54 -7.48 -8.99 10.56
N GLU A 55 -8.08 -9.59 11.59
CA GLU A 55 -9.52 -9.58 11.75
C GLU A 55 -10.01 -8.15 11.97
N ASN A 56 -11.04 -7.75 11.22
CA ASN A 56 -11.63 -6.42 11.31
C ASN A 56 -13.06 -6.42 10.75
N PRO A 57 -13.87 -5.37 11.00
CA PRO A 57 -15.30 -5.41 10.71
C PRO A 57 -15.66 -5.16 9.23
N ILE A 58 -14.73 -4.73 8.38
CA ILE A 58 -15.03 -4.24 7.02
C ILE A 58 -14.40 -5.05 5.90
N THR A 59 -13.42 -5.90 6.20
CA THR A 59 -12.79 -6.79 5.22
C THR A 59 -12.58 -8.17 5.78
N VAL A 60 -12.60 -9.17 4.91
CA VAL A 60 -12.02 -10.48 5.16
C VAL A 60 -10.72 -10.59 4.37
N SER A 61 -9.71 -11.18 5.00
CA SER A 61 -8.39 -11.35 4.38
C SER A 61 -7.82 -12.71 4.72
N ASP A 62 -7.19 -13.35 3.74
CA ASP A 62 -6.55 -14.65 3.89
C ASP A 62 -5.23 -14.69 3.13
N THR A 63 -4.29 -15.51 3.63
CA THR A 63 -2.98 -15.73 3.01
C THR A 63 -2.97 -17.11 2.37
N ASN A 64 -2.81 -17.15 1.05
CA ASN A 64 -2.74 -18.43 0.34
C ASN A 64 -1.37 -19.14 0.60
N PRO A 65 -1.21 -20.41 0.18
CA PRO A 65 0.05 -21.15 0.36
C PRO A 65 1.28 -20.53 -0.32
N THR A 66 1.10 -19.61 -1.27
CA THR A 66 2.20 -18.88 -1.93
C THR A 66 2.53 -17.55 -1.25
N GLY A 67 1.90 -17.24 -0.11
CA GLY A 67 2.14 -16.03 0.67
C GLY A 67 1.42 -14.79 0.15
N ILE A 68 0.54 -14.92 -0.84
CA ILE A 68 -0.28 -13.80 -1.34
C ILE A 68 -1.44 -13.59 -0.37
N ILE A 69 -1.56 -12.37 0.13
CA ILE A 69 -2.66 -11.92 0.98
C ILE A 69 -3.74 -11.36 0.06
N ALA A 70 -4.93 -11.95 0.08
CA ALA A 70 -6.09 -11.45 -0.65
C ALA A 70 -7.06 -10.78 0.33
N VAL A 71 -7.57 -9.61 -0.03
CA VAL A 71 -8.53 -8.84 0.78
C VAL A 71 -9.81 -8.63 0.00
N ALA A 72 -10.94 -8.91 0.64
CA ALA A 72 -12.26 -8.87 0.04
C ALA A 72 -13.32 -8.26 0.97
N ASP A 73 -14.41 -7.79 0.37
CA ASP A 73 -15.62 -7.37 1.10
C ASP A 73 -16.27 -8.60 1.76
N PRO A 74 -16.56 -8.57 3.08
CA PRO A 74 -17.04 -9.74 3.82
C PRO A 74 -18.50 -10.09 3.49
N LYS A 75 -19.28 -9.12 3.00
CA LYS A 75 -20.71 -9.32 2.67
C LYS A 75 -20.89 -9.91 1.28
N ARG A 76 -20.04 -9.51 0.32
CA ARG A 76 -20.17 -9.86 -1.10
C ARG A 76 -19.09 -10.81 -1.60
N GLY A 77 -18.04 -11.06 -0.81
CA GLY A 77 -16.84 -11.76 -1.27
C GLY A 77 -16.11 -11.03 -2.40
N GLN A 78 -16.40 -9.74 -2.58
CA GLN A 78 -15.90 -8.97 -3.72
C GLN A 78 -14.43 -8.62 -3.50
N PHE A 79 -13.59 -8.92 -4.49
CA PHE A 79 -12.19 -8.53 -4.50
C PHE A 79 -11.99 -7.02 -4.31
N ILE A 80 -11.12 -6.66 -3.36
CA ILE A 80 -10.67 -5.28 -3.09
C ILE A 80 -9.23 -5.15 -3.59
N TYR A 81 -8.28 -5.88 -2.98
CA TYR A 81 -6.88 -5.92 -3.41
C TYR A 81 -6.20 -7.24 -3.04
N LYS A 82 -5.03 -7.51 -3.63
CA LYS A 82 -4.07 -8.50 -3.15
C LYS A 82 -2.75 -7.83 -2.88
N LEU A 83 -2.04 -8.33 -1.88
CA LEU A 83 -0.65 -8.00 -1.61
C LEU A 83 0.17 -9.29 -1.74
N ARG A 84 1.14 -9.27 -2.64
CA ARG A 84 2.21 -10.27 -2.69
C ARG A 84 3.44 -9.64 -2.06
N PRO A 85 3.72 -9.87 -0.77
CA PRO A 85 4.98 -9.46 -0.18
C PRO A 85 6.11 -10.28 -0.80
N GLY A 86 7.25 -9.65 -1.04
CA GLY A 86 8.43 -10.35 -1.53
C GLY A 86 9.69 -9.59 -1.20
N SER A 87 10.79 -10.31 -0.97
CA SER A 87 12.11 -9.70 -0.81
C SER A 87 12.52 -9.07 -2.14
N LYS A 88 12.41 -7.74 -2.23
CA LYS A 88 12.77 -6.95 -3.43
C LYS A 88 11.92 -7.18 -4.68
N ASN A 89 10.80 -7.91 -4.56
CA ASN A 89 9.85 -8.10 -5.66
C ASN A 89 8.44 -8.28 -5.07
N SER A 90 7.83 -7.18 -4.65
CA SER A 90 6.47 -7.13 -4.11
C SER A 90 5.49 -6.69 -5.21
N SER A 91 4.23 -7.11 -5.09
CA SER A 91 3.16 -6.65 -5.98
C SER A 91 1.90 -6.31 -5.20
N ILE A 92 1.24 -5.22 -5.57
CA ILE A 92 -0.09 -4.87 -5.10
C ILE A 92 -1.02 -4.93 -6.30
N PHE A 93 -2.08 -5.73 -6.20
CA PHE A 93 -3.11 -5.83 -7.23
C PHE A 93 -4.36 -5.17 -6.68
N GLY A 94 -4.95 -4.22 -7.41
CA GLY A 94 -6.23 -3.63 -7.04
C GLY A 94 -6.98 -3.10 -8.26
N LYS A 95 -8.16 -2.52 -8.07
CA LYS A 95 -8.96 -2.00 -9.18
C LYS A 95 -8.54 -0.57 -9.53
N ILE A 96 -8.06 -0.39 -10.75
CA ILE A 96 -7.78 0.91 -11.35
C ILE A 96 -8.56 0.99 -12.66
N ASN A 97 -9.37 2.03 -12.84
CA ASN A 97 -10.30 2.16 -13.97
C ASN A 97 -11.21 0.92 -14.13
N GLY A 98 -11.67 0.37 -13.00
CA GLY A 98 -12.52 -0.82 -12.97
C GLY A 98 -11.83 -2.13 -13.35
N LYS A 99 -10.52 -2.12 -13.62
CA LYS A 99 -9.74 -3.31 -14.01
C LYS A 99 -8.74 -3.67 -12.93
N GLU A 100 -8.56 -4.96 -12.67
CA GLU A 100 -7.46 -5.44 -11.83
C GLU A 100 -6.13 -5.06 -12.49
N THR A 101 -5.35 -4.25 -11.78
CA THR A 101 -4.09 -3.68 -12.25
C THR A 101 -3.01 -3.93 -11.20
N GLU A 102 -1.82 -4.30 -11.65
CA GLU A 102 -0.66 -4.52 -10.79
C GLU A 102 0.12 -3.22 -10.61
N ILE A 103 0.42 -2.90 -9.35
CA ILE A 103 1.53 -2.05 -8.94
C ILE A 103 2.69 -2.97 -8.61
N LYS A 104 3.67 -3.02 -9.51
CA LYS A 104 4.84 -3.89 -9.37
C LYS A 104 5.97 -3.13 -8.69
N ILE A 105 6.58 -3.72 -7.67
CA ILE A 105 7.63 -3.10 -6.87
C ILE A 105 8.84 -4.04 -6.88
N THR A 106 9.92 -3.61 -7.52
CA THR A 106 11.16 -4.38 -7.61
C THR A 106 12.26 -3.77 -6.73
N ASP A 107 13.50 -4.23 -6.84
CA ASP A 107 14.66 -3.53 -6.27
C ASP A 107 14.96 -2.19 -6.96
N ARG A 108 14.45 -1.99 -8.19
CA ARG A 108 14.83 -0.88 -9.08
C ARG A 108 13.74 0.13 -9.34
N GLU A 109 12.49 -0.31 -9.42
CA GLU A 109 11.37 0.52 -9.84
C GLU A 109 10.07 0.18 -9.11
N ILE A 110 9.19 1.18 -9.01
CA ILE A 110 7.75 1.02 -8.81
C ILE A 110 7.09 1.27 -10.18
N ARG A 111 6.29 0.33 -10.64
CA ARG A 111 5.56 0.41 -11.91
C ARG A 111 4.06 0.36 -11.67
N ILE A 112 3.33 1.35 -12.19
CA ILE A 112 1.87 1.46 -12.10
C ILE A 112 1.32 1.58 -13.53
N GLY A 113 0.82 0.47 -14.08
CA GLY A 113 0.49 0.39 -15.50
C GLY A 113 1.71 0.67 -16.38
N THR A 114 1.64 1.70 -17.21
CA THR A 114 2.76 2.15 -18.08
C THR A 114 3.69 3.16 -17.40
N ASN A 115 3.36 3.66 -16.20
CA ASN A 115 4.17 4.64 -15.47
C ASN A 115 5.25 3.95 -14.65
N VAL A 116 6.47 4.47 -14.69
CA VAL A 116 7.65 3.90 -14.01
C VAL A 116 8.29 4.96 -13.13
N PHE A 117 8.48 4.63 -11.86
CA PHE A 117 9.17 5.45 -10.87
C PHE A 117 10.43 4.74 -10.45
N GLN A 118 11.59 5.28 -10.84
CA GLN A 118 12.90 4.72 -10.55
C GLN A 118 13.87 5.84 -10.16
N ASN A 119 14.72 5.57 -9.17
CA ASN A 119 15.78 6.48 -8.70
C ASN A 119 15.30 7.87 -8.25
N ASN A 120 14.05 7.98 -7.79
CA ASN A 120 13.51 9.24 -7.27
C ASN A 120 13.87 9.44 -5.78
N MET A 121 13.94 10.71 -5.38
CA MET A 121 13.89 11.14 -3.99
C MET A 121 12.59 11.91 -3.78
N ILE A 122 11.73 11.40 -2.89
CA ILE A 122 10.48 12.06 -2.49
C ILE A 122 10.65 12.47 -1.03
N THR A 123 10.55 13.77 -0.74
CA THR A 123 10.83 14.31 0.59
C THR A 123 9.81 15.36 1.03
N GLY A 124 9.50 15.36 2.33
CA GLY A 124 8.70 16.40 2.98
C GLY A 124 7.18 16.25 2.92
N PHE A 125 6.66 15.21 2.24
CA PHE A 125 5.23 14.91 2.17
C PHE A 125 4.86 13.73 3.06
N ALA A 126 3.64 13.70 3.58
CA ALA A 126 3.19 12.61 4.43
C ALA A 126 2.98 11.31 3.63
N VAL A 127 2.47 11.44 2.40
CA VAL A 127 2.25 10.36 1.43
C VAL A 127 3.20 10.53 0.24
N GLY A 128 3.80 9.43 -0.21
CA GLY A 128 4.76 9.38 -1.32
C GLY A 128 4.09 9.35 -2.70
N ILE A 129 3.58 8.19 -3.10
CA ILE A 129 2.86 7.98 -4.37
C ILE A 129 1.40 7.64 -4.04
N SER A 130 0.46 8.32 -4.67
CA SER A 130 -0.96 7.98 -4.55
C SER A 130 -1.56 7.64 -5.90
N VAL A 131 -2.30 6.54 -5.97
CA VAL A 131 -3.01 6.08 -7.16
C VAL A 131 -4.50 6.10 -6.85
N ASP A 132 -5.29 6.87 -7.58
CA ASP A 132 -6.74 6.88 -7.40
C ASP A 132 -7.44 5.77 -8.19
N LYS A 133 -8.73 5.55 -7.90
CA LYS A 133 -9.56 4.53 -8.55
C LYS A 133 -9.74 4.72 -10.07
N ASN A 134 -9.50 5.94 -10.57
CA ASN A 134 -9.58 6.31 -11.98
C ASN A 134 -8.20 6.29 -12.67
N GLY A 135 -7.16 5.81 -11.97
CA GLY A 135 -5.79 5.74 -12.49
C GLY A 135 -5.04 7.06 -12.51
N GLY A 136 -5.56 8.10 -11.87
CA GLY A 136 -4.78 9.29 -11.56
C GLY A 136 -3.63 8.92 -10.62
N ILE A 137 -2.42 9.36 -10.95
CA ILE A 137 -1.23 9.16 -10.13
C ILE A 137 -0.71 10.53 -9.69
N ALA A 138 -0.48 10.70 -8.39
CA ALA A 138 0.12 11.88 -7.83
C ALA A 138 1.35 11.54 -6.96
N LEU A 139 2.27 12.49 -6.88
CA LEU A 139 3.45 12.44 -6.02
C LEU A 139 3.31 13.52 -4.94
N GLY A 140 3.47 13.13 -3.68
CA GLY A 140 3.35 14.04 -2.55
C GLY A 140 1.90 14.41 -2.29
N SER A 141 1.28 13.81 -1.27
CA SER A 141 -0.05 14.21 -0.82
C SER A 141 -0.15 14.30 0.71
N ALA A 142 -1.16 15.03 1.15
CA ALA A 142 -1.48 15.13 2.56
C ALA A 142 -2.05 13.81 3.07
N LEU A 143 -1.73 13.50 4.32
CA LEU A 143 -2.38 12.41 5.04
C LEU A 143 -3.81 12.84 5.41
N PRO A 144 -4.82 11.96 5.33
CA PRO A 144 -6.12 12.24 5.92
C PRO A 144 -5.99 12.63 7.41
N PRO A 145 -6.75 13.62 7.90
CA PRO A 145 -6.67 14.08 9.29
C PRO A 145 -6.77 12.96 10.34
N GLU A 146 -7.54 11.93 10.04
CA GLU A 146 -7.76 10.75 10.88
C GLU A 146 -6.47 9.97 11.10
N LEU A 147 -5.64 9.84 10.06
CA LEU A 147 -4.38 9.13 10.12
C LEU A 147 -3.24 10.01 10.68
N GLN A 148 -3.37 11.34 10.63
CA GLN A 148 -2.33 12.25 11.15
C GLN A 148 -2.09 12.01 12.65
N LYS A 149 -3.14 11.63 13.38
CA LYS A 149 -3.06 11.28 14.80
C LYS A 149 -2.17 10.08 15.08
N LEU A 150 -1.99 9.18 14.11
CA LEU A 150 -1.16 7.97 14.26
C LEU A 150 0.35 8.25 14.09
N ILE A 151 0.71 9.35 13.44
CA ILE A 151 2.10 9.71 13.14
C ILE A 151 2.61 10.88 14.00
N SER A 152 1.76 11.43 14.88
CA SER A 152 2.05 12.59 15.74
C SER A 152 2.57 12.20 17.13
N THR A 153 2.81 10.91 17.38
CA THR A 153 3.37 10.33 18.61
C THR A 153 4.77 9.81 18.36
#